data_AF-A0A183NP26-F1
#
_entry.id   AF-A0A183NP26-F1
#
_cell.length_a   1.000
_cell.length_b   1.000
_cell.length_c   1.000
_cell.angle_alpha   90.00
_cell.angle_beta   90.00
_cell.angle_gamma   90.00
#
_symmetry.space_group_name_H-M   'P 1'
#
loop_
_entity.id
_entity.type
_entity.pdbx_description
1 polymer ?
#
loop_
_entity_poly.entity_id
_entity_poly.type
_entity_poly.pdbx_seq_one_letter_code
_entity_poly.pdbx_strand_id
1 'polypeptide(L)'
;MIKKSKEKFKVGLLNDTEEFKRAVSNLLQELQMKGPYAANLKPQEAIDIINQFLEQLDDLKSHELELRHGLNLFKIEQPPFKEIAIIEKVIIISLINYNCYFDLKLFILIPILGTMDSLV
;
A
#
# COMPACT_ATOMS: atom_id res chain seq x y z
N MET A 1 12.16 -17.31 -36.68
CA MET A 1 12.60 -16.77 -35.38
C MET A 1 11.46 -16.20 -34.52
N ILE A 2 10.45 -15.55 -35.11
CA ILE A 2 9.34 -14.87 -34.38
C ILE A 2 8.55 -15.79 -33.43
N LYS A 3 8.22 -17.04 -33.84
CA LYS A 3 7.46 -17.98 -32.99
C LYS A 3 8.18 -18.33 -31.68
N LYS A 4 9.50 -18.52 -31.73
CA LYS A 4 10.31 -18.90 -30.55
C LYS A 4 10.42 -17.76 -29.53
N SER A 5 10.53 -16.52 -30.01
CA SER A 5 10.56 -15.34 -29.14
C SER A 5 9.19 -15.08 -28.49
N LYS A 6 8.11 -15.28 -29.23
CA LYS A 6 6.74 -15.14 -28.73
C LYS A 6 6.42 -16.15 -27.61
N GLU A 7 6.86 -17.40 -27.76
CA GLU A 7 6.69 -18.44 -26.73
C GLU A 7 7.50 -18.10 -25.46
N LYS A 8 8.75 -17.65 -25.61
CA LYS A 8 9.59 -17.24 -24.48
C LYS A 8 9.00 -16.06 -23.71
N PHE A 9 8.45 -15.07 -24.41
CA PHE A 9 7.81 -13.92 -23.78
C PHE A 9 6.55 -14.31 -23.01
N LYS A 10 5.73 -15.23 -23.56
CA LYS A 10 4.58 -15.80 -22.86
C LYS A 10 5.00 -16.50 -21.56
N VAL A 11 6.06 -17.32 -21.61
CA VAL A 11 6.59 -18.01 -20.43
C VAL A 11 7.15 -17.01 -19.41
N GLY A 12 7.82 -15.95 -19.87
CA GLY A 12 8.27 -14.83 -19.03
C GLY A 12 7.11 -14.21 -18.26
N LEU A 13 6.05 -13.76 -18.95
CA LEU A 13 4.87 -13.18 -18.31
C LEU A 13 4.21 -14.09 -17.26
N LEU A 14 4.20 -15.41 -17.50
CA LEU A 14 3.66 -16.37 -16.53
C LEU A 14 4.54 -16.46 -15.28
N ASN A 15 5.86 -16.45 -15.43
CA ASN A 15 6.78 -16.40 -14.31
C ASN A 15 6.66 -15.07 -13.55
N ASP A 16 6.62 -13.95 -14.26
CA ASP A 16 6.45 -12.62 -13.68
C ASP A 16 5.13 -12.53 -12.90
N THR A 17 4.08 -13.18 -13.38
CA THR A 17 2.80 -13.32 -12.65
C THR A 17 2.94 -14.09 -11.34
N GLU A 18 3.74 -15.16 -11.30
CA GLU A 18 4.00 -15.90 -10.06
C GLU A 18 4.85 -15.10 -9.08
N GLU A 19 5.85 -14.38 -9.58
CA GLU A 19 6.68 -13.48 -8.78
C GLU A 19 5.86 -12.30 -8.22
N PHE A 20 4.98 -11.73 -9.04
CA PHE A 20 4.04 -10.69 -8.64
C PHE A 20 3.15 -11.14 -7.47
N LYS A 21 2.58 -12.35 -7.54
CA LYS A 21 1.78 -12.93 -6.43
C LYS A 21 2.57 -13.01 -5.13
N ARG A 22 3.85 -13.38 -5.22
CA ARG A 22 4.75 -13.44 -4.06
C ARG A 22 5.03 -12.04 -3.53
N ALA A 23 5.30 -11.07 -4.40
CA ALA A 23 5.54 -9.68 -4.02
C ALA A 23 4.33 -9.07 -3.28
N VAL A 24 3.11 -9.25 -3.80
CA VAL A 24 1.88 -8.80 -3.13
C VAL A 24 1.69 -9.49 -1.78
N SER A 25 1.93 -10.80 -1.70
CA SER A 25 1.83 -11.55 -0.44
C SER A 25 2.85 -11.10 0.59
N ASN A 26 4.08 -10.81 0.15
CA ASN A 26 5.14 -10.29 1.00
C ASN A 26 4.79 -8.90 1.51
N LEU A 27 4.31 -8.00 0.65
CA LEU A 27 3.89 -6.66 1.06
C LEU A 27 2.77 -6.72 2.11
N LEU A 28 1.81 -7.63 1.94
CA LEU A 28 0.75 -7.84 2.92
C LEU A 28 1.30 -8.33 4.27
N GLN A 29 2.25 -9.28 4.26
CA GLN A 29 2.90 -9.75 5.49
C GLN A 29 3.73 -8.65 6.16
N GLU A 30 4.47 -7.86 5.38
CA GLU A 30 5.23 -6.74 5.89
C GLU A 30 4.32 -5.66 6.47
N LEU A 31 3.20 -5.37 5.82
CA LEU A 31 2.18 -4.46 6.35
C LEU A 31 1.60 -5.00 7.67
N GLN A 32 1.43 -6.32 7.83
CA GLN A 32 0.95 -6.91 9.08
C GLN A 32 1.99 -6.86 10.20
N MET A 33 3.27 -7.09 9.89
CA MET A 33 4.35 -7.15 10.90
C MET A 33 4.92 -5.78 11.26
N LYS A 34 5.13 -4.93 10.26
CA LYS A 34 5.78 -3.62 10.37
C LYS A 34 4.79 -2.46 10.15
N GLY A 35 3.51 -2.77 10.01
CA GLY A 35 2.49 -1.75 9.91
C GLY A 35 2.47 -0.83 11.13
N PRO A 36 1.91 0.38 11.00
CA PRO A 36 1.84 1.36 12.07
C PRO A 36 0.76 0.96 13.09
N TYR A 37 0.94 -0.16 13.78
CA TYR A 37 0.00 -0.66 14.81
C TYR A 37 0.59 -0.57 16.22
N ALA A 38 1.86 -0.18 16.34
CA ALA A 38 2.54 -0.12 17.63
C ALA A 38 2.04 1.07 18.46
N ALA A 39 1.63 0.80 19.71
CA ALA A 39 1.04 1.80 20.60
C ALA A 39 2.00 2.95 21.01
N ASN A 40 3.30 2.77 20.82
CA ASN A 40 4.34 3.74 21.16
C ASN A 40 4.83 4.58 19.95
N LEU A 41 4.24 4.37 18.76
CA LEU A 41 4.70 5.02 17.54
C LEU A 41 4.15 6.46 17.46
N LYS A 42 4.99 7.44 17.14
CA LYS A 42 4.52 8.83 17.00
C LYS A 42 3.66 8.96 15.74
N PRO A 43 2.64 9.85 15.74
CA PRO A 43 1.77 10.03 14.58
C PRO A 43 2.51 10.36 13.27
N GLN A 44 3.56 11.17 13.32
CA GLN A 44 4.36 11.48 12.12
C GLN A 44 5.12 10.25 11.60
N GLU A 45 5.73 9.48 12.49
CA GLU A 45 6.42 8.23 12.10
C GLU A 45 5.42 7.21 11.50
N ALA A 46 4.18 7.19 12.00
CA ALA A 46 3.12 6.32 11.44
C ALA A 46 2.77 6.74 10.01
N ILE A 47 2.62 8.04 9.79
CA ILE A 47 2.31 8.61 8.47
C ILE A 47 3.44 8.32 7.48
N ASP A 48 4.71 8.48 7.89
CA ASP A 48 5.86 8.17 7.04
C ASP A 48 5.89 6.69 6.63
N ILE A 49 5.64 5.77 7.58
CA ILE A 49 5.53 4.34 7.28
C ILE A 49 4.40 4.08 6.30
N ILE A 50 3.23 4.71 6.48
CA ILE A 50 2.10 4.55 5.56
C ILE A 50 2.46 5.05 4.16
N ASN A 51 3.12 6.21 4.04
CA ASN A 51 3.53 6.74 2.74
C ASN A 51 4.49 5.80 2.02
N GLN A 52 5.40 5.14 2.73
CA GLN A 52 6.28 4.11 2.14
C GLN A 52 5.48 2.91 1.61
N PHE A 53 4.47 2.44 2.35
CA PHE A 53 3.60 1.35 1.88
C PHE A 53 2.72 1.78 0.71
N LEU A 54 2.30 3.05 0.63
CA LEU A 54 1.56 3.59 -0.50
C LEU A 54 2.40 3.62 -1.78
N GLU A 55 3.66 4.05 -1.69
CA GLU A 55 4.57 4.05 -2.84
C GLU A 55 4.77 2.63 -3.38
N GLN A 56 5.06 1.67 -2.50
CA GLN A 56 5.19 0.25 -2.89
C GLN A 56 3.89 -0.34 -3.48
N LEU A 57 2.74 0.09 -2.98
CA LEU A 57 1.44 -0.32 -3.52
C LEU A 57 1.19 0.25 -4.91
N ASP A 58 1.59 1.49 -5.19
CA ASP A 58 1.48 2.11 -6.51
C ASP A 58 2.36 1.38 -7.54
N ASP A 59 3.60 1.06 -7.16
CA ASP A 59 4.50 0.27 -7.99
C ASP A 59 3.89 -1.09 -8.36
N LEU A 60 3.27 -1.78 -7.38
CA LEU A 60 2.58 -3.05 -7.63
C LEU A 60 1.35 -2.89 -8.53
N LYS A 61 0.58 -1.81 -8.40
CA LYS A 61 -0.56 -1.53 -9.29
C LYS A 61 -0.11 -1.27 -10.71
N SER A 62 0.96 -0.52 -10.89
CA SER A 62 1.56 -0.25 -12.20
C SER A 62 2.08 -1.54 -12.84
N HIS A 63 2.79 -2.37 -12.08
CA HIS A 63 3.27 -3.68 -12.54
C HIS A 63 2.12 -4.64 -12.89
N GLU A 64 1.03 -4.66 -12.10
CA GLU A 64 -0.17 -5.44 -12.40
C GLU A 64 -0.78 -5.04 -13.76
N LEU A 65 -0.88 -3.73 -14.01
CA LEU A 65 -1.42 -3.19 -15.26
C LEU A 65 -0.59 -3.65 -16.46
N GLU A 66 0.74 -3.57 -16.34
CA GLU A 66 1.67 -4.02 -17.38
C GLU A 66 1.55 -5.52 -17.65
N LEU A 67 1.51 -6.35 -16.59
CA LEU A 67 1.30 -7.80 -16.71
C LEU A 67 -0.02 -8.13 -17.40
N ARG A 68 -1.10 -7.47 -16.97
CA ARG A 68 -2.43 -7.69 -17.56
C ARG A 68 -2.45 -7.29 -19.03
N HIS A 69 -1.82 -6.18 -19.39
CA HIS A 69 -1.69 -5.77 -20.79
C HIS A 69 -0.88 -6.79 -21.60
N GLY A 70 0.26 -7.23 -21.07
CA GLY A 70 1.13 -8.24 -21.67
C GLY A 70 0.40 -9.57 -21.91
N LEU A 71 -0.33 -10.08 -20.93
CA LEU A 71 -1.10 -11.32 -21.02
C LEU A 71 -2.28 -11.20 -21.99
N ASN A 72 -2.92 -10.03 -22.07
CA ASN A 72 -4.01 -9.77 -23.01
C ASN A 72 -3.54 -9.87 -24.47
N LEU A 73 -2.28 -9.55 -24.78
CA LEU A 73 -1.68 -9.77 -26.11
C LEU A 73 -1.66 -11.26 -26.51
N PHE A 74 -1.70 -12.17 -25.52
CA PHE A 74 -1.81 -13.62 -25.70
C PHE A 74 -3.23 -14.15 -25.58
N LYS A 75 -4.23 -13.25 -25.47
CA LYS A 75 -5.62 -13.58 -25.16
C LYS A 75 -5.77 -14.34 -23.83
N ILE A 76 -4.86 -14.08 -22.89
CA ILE A 76 -4.96 -14.57 -21.53
C ILE A 76 -5.55 -13.42 -20.71
N GLU A 77 -6.81 -13.55 -20.36
CA GLU A 77 -7.45 -12.60 -19.45
C GLU A 77 -7.10 -12.96 -18.01
N GLN A 78 -6.45 -12.02 -17.34
CA GLN A 78 -6.17 -12.12 -15.91
C GLN A 78 -7.04 -11.11 -15.15
N PRO A 79 -7.82 -11.56 -14.15
CA PRO A 79 -8.57 -10.66 -13.30
C PRO A 79 -7.62 -9.88 -12.38
N PRO A 80 -8.03 -8.69 -11.90
CA PRO A 80 -7.26 -7.95 -10.93
C PRO A 80 -7.09 -8.74 -9.63
N PHE A 81 -5.94 -8.58 -9.00
CA PHE A 81 -5.58 -9.25 -7.75
C PHE A 81 -6.34 -8.63 -6.57
N LYS A 82 -7.14 -9.46 -5.91
CA LYS A 82 -8.02 -9.02 -4.82
C LYS A 82 -7.22 -8.53 -3.63
N GLU A 83 -6.02 -9.08 -3.43
CA GLU A 83 -5.11 -8.74 -2.35
C GLU A 83 -4.65 -7.27 -2.42
N ILE A 84 -4.47 -6.70 -3.61
CA ILE A 84 -4.12 -5.28 -3.79
C ILE A 84 -5.21 -4.38 -3.21
N ALA A 85 -6.47 -4.68 -3.50
CA ALA A 85 -7.61 -3.92 -2.96
C ALA A 85 -7.72 -4.07 -1.43
N ILE A 86 -7.34 -5.22 -0.87
CA ILE A 86 -7.30 -5.44 0.57
C ILE A 86 -6.20 -4.57 1.20
N ILE A 87 -4.98 -4.60 0.64
CA ILE A 87 -3.84 -3.81 1.13
C ILE A 87 -4.19 -2.31 1.11
N GLU A 88 -4.73 -1.82 0.00
CA GLU A 88 -5.18 -0.44 -0.14
C GLU A 88 -6.18 -0.05 0.95
N LYS A 89 -7.19 -0.90 1.18
CA LYS A 89 -8.21 -0.65 2.19
C LYS A 89 -7.63 -0.59 3.60
N VAL A 90 -6.70 -1.49 3.93
CA VAL A 90 -6.03 -1.50 5.25
C VAL A 90 -5.22 -0.22 5.45
N ILE A 91 -4.49 0.23 4.42
CA ILE A 91 -3.72 1.47 4.47
C ILE A 91 -4.62 2.69 4.66
N ILE A 92 -5.72 2.79 3.90
CA ILE A 92 -6.69 3.89 4.01
C ILE A 92 -7.31 3.94 5.41
N ILE A 93 -7.74 2.79 5.95
CA ILE A 93 -8.32 2.73 7.31
C ILE A 93 -7.29 3.18 8.35
N SER A 94 -6.02 2.81 8.17
CA SER A 94 -4.93 3.23 9.06
C SER A 94 -4.73 4.75 8.99
N LEU A 95 -4.71 5.36 7.80
CA LEU A 95 -4.63 6.82 7.63
C LEU A 95 -5.79 7.57 8.32
N ILE A 96 -7.01 7.09 8.15
CA ILE A 96 -8.20 7.70 8.75
C ILE A 96 -8.09 7.66 10.28
N ASN A 97 -7.63 6.54 10.85
CA ASN A 97 -7.46 6.40 12.30
C ASN A 97 -6.43 7.42 12.84
N TYR A 98 -5.27 7.54 12.20
CA TYR A 98 -4.24 8.48 12.61
C TYR A 98 -4.64 9.94 12.45
N ASN A 99 -5.32 10.31 11.36
CA ASN A 99 -5.84 11.67 11.17
C ASN A 99 -6.92 12.00 12.20
N CYS A 100 -7.87 11.11 12.48
CA CYS A 100 -8.89 11.31 13.52
C CYS A 100 -8.27 11.44 14.92
N TYR A 101 -7.22 10.66 15.23
CA TYR A 101 -6.53 10.75 16.52
C TYR A 101 -5.80 12.08 16.69
N PHE A 102 -5.20 12.59 15.61
CA PHE A 102 -4.53 13.90 15.61
C PHE A 102 -5.52 15.05 15.83
N ASP A 103 -6.66 15.02 15.11
CA ASP A 103 -7.70 16.05 15.21
C ASP A 103 -8.29 16.13 16.62
N LEU A 104 -8.60 14.97 17.24
CA LEU A 104 -9.13 14.91 18.59
C LEU A 104 -8.13 15.42 19.65
N LYS A 105 -6.84 15.11 19.48
CA LYS A 105 -5.80 15.57 20.40
C LYS A 105 -5.55 17.06 20.26
N LEU A 106 -5.60 17.60 19.04
CA LEU A 106 -5.50 19.03 18.78
C LEU A 106 -6.69 19.79 19.39
N PHE A 107 -7.91 19.27 19.22
CA PHE A 107 -9.13 19.87 19.77
C PHE A 107 -9.15 19.88 21.32
N ILE A 108 -8.56 18.87 21.97
CA ILE A 108 -8.47 18.80 23.43
C ILE A 108 -7.31 19.63 23.98
N LEU A 109 -6.17 19.74 23.29
CA LEU A 109 -4.98 20.44 23.83
C LEU A 109 -5.02 21.97 23.65
N ILE A 110 -5.66 22.48 22.59
CA ILE A 110 -5.77 23.93 22.31
C ILE A 110 -6.38 24.72 23.48
N PRO A 111 -7.49 24.31 24.13
CA PRO A 111 -8.06 25.08 25.24
C PRO A 111 -7.23 25.06 26.53
N ILE A 112 -6.30 24.12 26.69
CA ILE A 112 -5.49 23.97 27.92
C ILE A 112 -4.29 24.93 27.91
N LEU A 113 -3.75 25.26 26.73
CA LEU A 113 -2.63 26.20 26.60
C LEU A 113 -3.11 27.67 26.65
N GLY A 114 -4.32 27.95 26.16
CA GLY A 114 -4.89 29.31 26.15
C GLY A 114 -5.34 29.86 27.50
N THR A 115 -5.33 29.06 28.57
CA THR A 115 -5.71 29.50 29.93
C THR A 115 -4.52 29.87 30.83
N MET A 116 -3.28 29.65 30.37
CA MET A 116 -2.07 29.98 31.13
C MET A 116 -1.53 31.39 30.86
N ASP A 117 -1.94 32.06 29.78
CA ASP A 117 -1.51 33.42 29.42
C ASP A 117 -2.40 34.55 30.01
N SER A 118 -3.42 34.22 30.81
CA SER A 118 -4.31 35.21 31.47
C SER A 118 -4.12 35.31 32.99
N LEU A 119 -3.02 34.77 33.53
CA LEU A 119 -2.69 34.79 34.96
C LEU A 119 -1.27 35.35 35.24
N VAL A 120 -0.82 36.32 34.44
CA VAL A 120 0.35 37.18 34.74
C VAL A 120 -0.05 38.64 34.61
#